data_AF-A0A4V2QCZ3-F1
#
_entry.id   AF-A0A4V2QCZ3-F1
#
_cell.length_a   1.000
_cell.length_b   1.000
_cell.length_c   1.000
_cell.angle_alpha   90.00
_cell.angle_beta   90.00
_cell.angle_gamma   90.00
#
_symmetry.space_group_name_H-M   'P 1'
#
loop_
_entity.id
_entity.type
_entity.pdbx_description
1 polymer ?
#
loop_
_entity_poly.entity_id
_entity_poly.type
_entity_poly.pdbx_seq_one_letter_code
_entity_poly.pdbx_strand_id
1 'polypeptide(L)'
;MNYLSQLIKDELRYICLVVPYQDTIAYFSKNPKQFVKIRPGFRVKAISKDMASELLFDFSSKPFISYFIEKHISDWLSQIKKHYNNRIEAGDSKDVAFLNTLPFCFFAENVGLYFKLINEEYSEEYIALMGAAIKSIKEVTDERDRLSKELKTRDSDIRNLHTELNSAKLELDRTRTESNKRLSEIDAFKIKLAGLQGLRIAASKDKQKIDSLENEIITYEETIKELRIELDERKVSSSQLEEQIRKELERLQTAKVNEQQSIKAPKCPSDINEFKDYLGYNLENIGVPDVTYYALLKEHLSKILFQGIPILVNRSTGINVMNCVANALIGRPTINTLVFNKDISAEEVNRFLSLDGRIVCLDNFLGNFNETELLPLFEKHRDKIVFLTVAYDRTIHYISKEFLRYCHYLNVNRIKALTVNVALTEDPSTIVEVDFDPQWASAENRYSKLLREVLRELEFPQSLIEQKCAAVFDEQDLCRLLAFDVLPYCIDVLQIAPYTASERLLKYAGDTGRCSHKELFKEWFAI
;
A
#
# COMPACT_ATOMS: atom_id res chain seq x y z
N MET A 1 105.35 -79.40 0.54
CA MET A 1 105.49 -80.40 -0.54
C MET A 1 105.98 -79.67 -1.78
N ASN A 2 106.54 -80.39 -2.76
CA ASN A 2 106.87 -79.85 -4.08
C ASN A 2 105.74 -80.30 -5.02
N TYR A 3 104.68 -79.49 -5.11
CA TYR A 3 103.52 -79.78 -5.94
C TYR A 3 103.82 -79.54 -7.43
N LEU A 4 104.64 -78.55 -7.77
CA LEU A 4 105.01 -78.20 -9.13
C LEU A 4 105.68 -79.36 -9.88
N SER A 5 106.47 -80.18 -9.20
CA SER A 5 107.09 -81.38 -9.81
C SER A 5 106.08 -82.46 -10.21
N GLN A 6 104.83 -82.38 -9.73
CA GLN A 6 103.75 -83.34 -10.02
C GLN A 6 102.83 -82.86 -11.15
N LEU A 7 102.98 -81.61 -11.59
CA LEU A 7 102.10 -80.99 -12.59
C LEU A 7 102.62 -81.17 -14.01
N ILE A 8 101.73 -81.57 -14.92
CA ILE A 8 101.99 -81.44 -16.36
C ILE A 8 101.74 -79.99 -16.81
N LYS A 9 102.20 -79.67 -18.03
CA LYS A 9 102.15 -78.30 -18.57
C LYS A 9 100.74 -77.69 -18.53
N ASP A 10 99.71 -78.44 -18.91
CA ASP A 10 98.34 -77.92 -18.96
C ASP A 10 97.73 -77.71 -17.56
N GLU A 11 98.07 -78.56 -16.59
CA GLU A 11 97.65 -78.41 -15.20
C GLU A 11 98.32 -77.19 -14.55
N LEU A 12 99.62 -76.98 -14.81
CA LEU A 12 100.32 -75.78 -14.34
C LEU A 12 99.70 -74.51 -14.93
N ARG A 13 99.31 -74.56 -16.22
CA ARG A 13 98.63 -73.44 -16.87
C ARG A 13 97.27 -73.15 -16.23
N TYR A 14 96.51 -74.19 -15.88
CA TYR A 14 95.27 -74.03 -15.14
C TYR A 14 95.49 -73.38 -13.76
N ILE A 15 96.47 -73.85 -12.98
CA ILE A 15 96.80 -73.25 -11.68
C ILE A 15 97.09 -71.76 -11.83
N CYS A 16 97.97 -71.38 -12.76
CA CYS A 16 98.32 -69.97 -13.00
C CYS A 16 97.10 -69.13 -13.44
N LEU A 17 96.13 -69.73 -14.13
CA LEU A 17 94.90 -69.06 -14.56
C LEU A 17 93.92 -68.81 -13.40
N VAL A 18 93.82 -69.75 -12.45
CA VAL A 18 92.87 -69.64 -11.33
C VAL A 18 93.43 -68.88 -10.13
N VAL A 19 94.73 -68.58 -10.09
CA VAL A 19 95.30 -67.65 -9.09
C VAL A 19 94.56 -66.31 -9.18
N PRO A 20 94.03 -65.79 -8.05
CA PRO A 20 93.39 -64.48 -8.04
C PRO A 20 94.34 -63.40 -8.55
N TYR A 21 93.89 -62.67 -9.57
CA TYR A 21 94.65 -61.58 -10.17
C TYR A 21 95.18 -60.57 -9.13
N GLN A 22 94.35 -60.24 -8.13
CA GLN A 22 94.72 -59.31 -7.06
C GLN A 22 95.91 -59.83 -6.24
N ASP A 23 95.98 -61.13 -5.99
CA ASP A 23 97.06 -61.77 -5.23
C ASP A 23 98.36 -61.75 -6.03
N THR A 24 98.31 -62.04 -7.33
CA THR A 24 99.47 -61.96 -8.23
C THR A 24 100.05 -60.54 -8.28
N ILE A 25 99.19 -59.54 -8.45
CA ILE A 25 99.61 -58.12 -8.49
C ILE A 25 100.19 -57.68 -7.15
N ALA A 26 99.56 -58.07 -6.03
CA ALA A 26 100.08 -57.79 -4.70
C ALA A 26 101.45 -58.45 -4.48
N TYR A 27 101.64 -59.67 -4.94
CA TYR A 27 102.89 -60.42 -4.78
C TYR A 27 104.05 -59.82 -5.59
N PHE A 28 103.83 -59.48 -6.86
CA PHE A 28 104.83 -58.80 -7.69
C PHE A 28 105.16 -57.40 -7.16
N SER A 29 104.17 -56.68 -6.62
CA SER A 29 104.38 -55.37 -6.00
C SER A 29 105.27 -55.44 -4.76
N LYS A 30 105.15 -56.52 -3.97
CA LYS A 30 106.00 -56.78 -2.79
C LYS A 30 107.44 -57.20 -3.16
N ASN A 31 107.68 -57.62 -4.40
CA ASN A 31 108.96 -58.15 -4.86
C ASN A 31 109.46 -57.49 -6.16
N PRO A 32 109.62 -56.15 -6.19
CA PRO A 32 109.88 -55.40 -7.42
C PRO A 32 111.22 -55.77 -8.07
N LYS A 33 112.25 -56.07 -7.26
CA LYS A 33 113.59 -56.46 -7.76
C LYS A 33 113.57 -57.79 -8.54
N GLN A 34 112.69 -58.73 -8.16
CA GLN A 34 112.55 -60.00 -8.87
C GLN A 34 111.62 -59.84 -10.08
N PHE A 35 110.57 -59.03 -9.95
CA PHE A 35 109.64 -58.73 -11.05
C PHE A 35 110.34 -58.06 -12.24
N VAL A 36 111.19 -57.05 -12.00
CA VAL A 36 111.93 -56.36 -13.09
C VAL A 36 112.83 -57.32 -13.88
N LYS A 37 113.31 -58.43 -13.27
CA LYS A 37 114.13 -59.44 -13.96
C LYS A 37 113.34 -60.31 -14.93
N ILE A 38 112.04 -60.51 -14.67
CA ILE A 38 111.17 -61.32 -15.55
C ILE A 38 110.43 -60.44 -16.57
N ARG A 39 110.16 -59.16 -16.23
CA ARG A 39 109.50 -58.21 -17.13
C ARG A 39 110.10 -56.79 -16.98
N PRO A 40 111.23 -56.49 -17.63
CA PRO A 40 111.87 -55.18 -17.53
C PRO A 40 111.04 -54.09 -18.22
N GLY A 41 111.03 -52.88 -17.67
CA GLY A 41 110.38 -51.69 -18.26
C GLY A 41 108.87 -51.55 -17.99
N PHE A 42 108.22 -52.54 -17.35
CA PHE A 42 106.79 -52.48 -17.04
C PHE A 42 106.53 -52.20 -15.56
N ARG A 43 105.41 -51.51 -15.27
CA ARG A 43 104.90 -51.33 -13.90
C ARG A 43 103.96 -52.49 -13.55
N VAL A 44 104.04 -52.99 -12.31
CA VAL A 44 103.21 -54.11 -11.85
C VAL A 44 101.71 -53.85 -12.03
N LYS A 45 101.24 -52.63 -11.73
CA LYS A 45 99.81 -52.26 -11.85
C LYS A 45 99.28 -52.17 -13.29
N ALA A 46 100.16 -52.21 -14.30
CA ALA A 46 99.79 -52.12 -15.71
C ALA A 46 99.65 -53.51 -16.38
N ILE A 47 99.87 -54.59 -15.62
CA ILE A 47 99.73 -55.97 -16.12
C ILE A 47 98.25 -56.32 -16.16
N SER A 48 97.74 -56.83 -17.29
CA SER A 48 96.36 -57.33 -17.39
C SER A 48 96.20 -58.67 -16.67
N LYS A 49 94.95 -59.10 -16.44
CA LYS A 49 94.66 -60.42 -15.83
C LYS A 49 95.30 -61.56 -16.61
N ASP A 50 95.16 -61.56 -17.93
CA ASP A 50 95.70 -62.62 -18.78
C ASP A 50 97.24 -62.63 -18.74
N MET A 51 97.86 -61.45 -18.86
CA MET A 51 99.32 -61.32 -18.80
C MET A 51 99.89 -61.71 -17.43
N ALA A 52 99.14 -61.48 -16.34
CA ALA A 52 99.55 -61.93 -15.01
C ALA A 52 99.62 -63.47 -14.93
N SER A 53 98.63 -64.16 -15.49
CA SER A 53 98.63 -65.63 -15.55
C SER A 53 99.74 -66.19 -16.45
N GLU A 54 100.02 -65.55 -17.59
CA GLU A 54 101.13 -65.92 -18.49
C GLU A 54 102.49 -65.76 -17.82
N LEU A 55 102.72 -64.64 -17.11
CA LEU A 55 103.97 -64.40 -16.40
C LEU A 55 104.23 -65.42 -15.30
N LEU A 56 103.18 -65.86 -14.58
CA LEU A 56 103.31 -66.94 -13.59
C LEU A 56 103.68 -68.26 -14.27
N PHE A 57 103.10 -68.55 -15.42
CA PHE A 57 103.35 -69.78 -16.17
C PHE A 57 104.76 -69.82 -16.78
N ASP A 58 105.15 -68.80 -17.55
CA ASP A 58 106.41 -68.74 -18.31
C ASP A 58 107.65 -68.75 -17.40
N PHE A 59 107.54 -68.13 -16.23
CA PHE A 59 108.63 -68.02 -15.25
C PHE A 59 108.46 -68.96 -14.05
N SER A 60 107.59 -69.96 -14.16
CA SER A 60 107.30 -70.95 -13.11
C SER A 60 108.51 -71.72 -12.59
N SER A 61 109.58 -71.85 -13.39
CA SER A 61 110.86 -72.47 -12.99
C SER A 61 111.77 -71.55 -12.15
N LYS A 62 111.45 -70.26 -12.05
CA LYS A 62 112.22 -69.31 -11.22
C LYS A 62 111.82 -69.47 -9.75
N PRO A 63 112.76 -69.63 -8.80
CA PRO A 63 112.44 -69.92 -7.39
C PRO A 63 111.42 -68.98 -6.74
N PHE A 64 111.47 -67.69 -7.09
CA PHE A 64 110.52 -66.67 -6.62
C PHE A 64 109.07 -66.94 -7.07
N ILE A 65 108.87 -67.37 -8.32
CA ILE A 65 107.54 -67.69 -8.86
C ILE A 65 107.11 -69.09 -8.41
N SER A 66 108.03 -70.06 -8.41
CA SER A 66 107.75 -71.41 -7.93
C SER A 66 107.23 -71.38 -6.49
N TYR A 67 107.90 -70.65 -5.60
CA TYR A 67 107.46 -70.50 -4.20
C TYR A 67 106.05 -69.92 -4.07
N PHE A 68 105.71 -68.92 -4.90
CA PHE A 68 104.40 -68.31 -4.89
C PHE A 68 103.29 -69.27 -5.31
N ILE A 69 103.51 -70.01 -6.40
CA ILE A 69 102.54 -70.98 -6.91
C ILE A 69 102.38 -72.14 -5.92
N GLU A 70 103.48 -72.68 -5.40
CA GLU A 70 103.49 -73.73 -4.37
C GLU A 70 102.71 -73.31 -3.12
N LYS A 71 102.92 -72.07 -2.68
CA LYS A 71 102.22 -71.53 -1.52
C LYS A 71 100.72 -71.44 -1.76
N HIS A 72 100.29 -70.93 -2.92
CA HIS A 72 98.88 -70.86 -3.26
C HIS A 72 98.22 -72.24 -3.34
N ILE A 73 98.87 -73.21 -3.98
CA ILE A 73 98.38 -74.60 -4.00
C ILE A 73 98.23 -75.12 -2.57
N SER A 74 99.25 -74.96 -1.73
CA SER A 74 99.20 -75.40 -0.33
C SER A 74 98.06 -74.75 0.46
N ASP A 75 97.88 -73.44 0.31
CA ASP A 75 96.85 -72.67 1.01
C ASP A 75 95.46 -73.11 0.56
N TRP A 76 95.24 -73.31 -0.75
CA TRP A 76 93.96 -73.78 -1.29
C TRP A 76 93.63 -75.20 -0.84
N LEU A 77 94.59 -76.13 -0.90
CA LEU A 77 94.37 -77.51 -0.44
C LEU A 77 94.05 -77.55 1.05
N SER A 78 94.71 -76.73 1.87
CA SER A 78 94.41 -76.60 3.30
C SER A 78 92.99 -76.08 3.56
N GLN A 79 92.58 -75.04 2.84
CA GLN A 79 91.22 -74.49 2.94
C GLN A 79 90.15 -75.50 2.53
N ILE A 80 90.36 -76.16 1.38
CA ILE A 80 89.43 -77.19 0.89
C ILE A 80 89.35 -78.35 1.87
N LYS A 81 90.49 -78.84 2.37
CA LYS A 81 90.54 -79.92 3.37
C LYS A 81 89.79 -79.53 4.65
N LYS A 82 89.95 -78.31 5.13
CA LYS A 82 89.22 -77.81 6.30
C LYS A 82 87.70 -77.82 6.05
N HIS A 83 87.25 -77.27 4.92
CA HIS A 83 85.84 -77.25 4.58
C HIS A 83 85.25 -78.65 4.39
N TYR A 84 85.97 -79.52 3.70
CA TYR A 84 85.61 -80.92 3.50
C TYR A 84 85.49 -81.65 4.85
N ASN A 85 86.47 -81.52 5.76
CA ASN A 85 86.41 -82.14 7.08
C ASN A 85 85.22 -81.66 7.89
N ASN A 86 84.91 -80.36 7.85
CA ASN A 86 83.72 -79.82 8.52
C ASN A 86 82.42 -80.44 7.98
N ARG A 87 82.36 -80.76 6.68
CA ARG A 87 81.21 -81.46 6.07
C ARG A 87 81.11 -82.91 6.54
N ILE A 88 82.24 -83.62 6.57
CA ILE A 88 82.30 -84.99 7.10
C ILE A 88 81.88 -85.03 8.58
N GLU A 89 82.36 -84.10 9.41
CA GLU A 89 81.97 -83.97 10.82
C GLU A 89 80.47 -83.65 11.00
N ALA A 90 79.88 -82.95 10.02
CA ALA A 90 78.43 -82.68 9.98
C ALA A 90 77.58 -83.87 9.49
N GLY A 91 78.21 -85.01 9.16
CA GLY A 91 77.53 -86.25 8.76
C GLY A 91 77.39 -86.46 7.26
N ASP A 92 78.01 -85.63 6.41
CA ASP A 92 78.02 -85.84 4.96
C ASP A 92 78.82 -87.11 4.60
N SER A 93 78.37 -87.86 3.59
CA SER A 93 79.21 -88.87 2.95
C SER A 93 80.37 -88.21 2.20
N LYS A 94 81.41 -88.98 1.86
CA LYS A 94 82.60 -88.49 1.12
C LYS A 94 82.22 -87.71 -0.14
N ASP A 95 81.33 -88.27 -0.96
CA ASP A 95 80.88 -87.67 -2.22
C ASP A 95 80.10 -86.38 -1.99
N VAL A 96 79.19 -86.38 -1.00
CA VAL A 96 78.38 -85.21 -0.65
C VAL A 96 79.26 -84.08 -0.09
N ALA A 97 80.26 -84.41 0.73
CA ALA A 97 81.22 -83.44 1.24
C ALA A 97 82.03 -82.77 0.12
N PHE A 98 82.42 -83.52 -0.92
CA PHE A 98 83.03 -82.94 -2.12
C PHE A 98 82.06 -82.07 -2.92
N LEU A 99 80.84 -82.54 -3.19
CA LEU A 99 79.80 -81.77 -3.89
C LEU A 99 79.46 -80.46 -3.17
N ASN A 100 79.58 -80.42 -1.84
CA ASN A 100 79.31 -79.23 -1.03
C ASN A 100 80.51 -78.29 -0.88
N THR A 101 81.71 -78.70 -1.30
CA THR A 101 82.96 -77.96 -1.05
C THR A 101 83.63 -77.50 -2.34
N LEU A 102 83.72 -78.37 -3.34
CA LEU A 102 84.47 -78.10 -4.58
C LEU A 102 83.82 -77.09 -5.54
N PRO A 103 82.48 -76.92 -5.62
CA PRO A 103 81.88 -75.88 -6.49
C PRO A 103 82.35 -74.46 -6.19
N PHE A 104 82.77 -74.21 -4.95
CA PHE A 104 83.15 -72.89 -4.45
C PHE A 104 84.66 -72.73 -4.29
N CYS A 105 85.46 -73.65 -4.82
CA CYS A 105 86.92 -73.62 -4.71
C CYS A 105 87.60 -73.32 -6.06
N PHE A 106 88.91 -73.09 -6.01
CA PHE A 106 89.73 -72.77 -7.20
C PHE A 106 89.91 -73.94 -8.17
N PHE A 107 89.48 -75.16 -7.80
CA PHE A 107 89.53 -76.36 -8.64
C PHE A 107 88.17 -76.76 -9.23
N ALA A 108 87.13 -75.94 -9.06
CA ALA A 108 85.76 -76.27 -9.51
C ALA A 108 85.69 -76.66 -11.00
N GLU A 109 86.55 -76.08 -11.83
CA GLU A 109 86.62 -76.34 -13.27
C GLU A 109 87.62 -77.45 -13.65
N ASN A 110 88.39 -77.97 -12.69
CA ASN A 110 89.34 -79.06 -12.89
C ASN A 110 89.50 -79.91 -11.61
N VAL A 111 88.48 -80.72 -11.35
CA VAL A 111 88.37 -81.55 -10.14
C VAL A 111 89.39 -82.69 -10.13
N GLY A 112 89.73 -83.23 -11.31
CA GLY A 112 90.76 -84.26 -11.43
C GLY A 112 92.13 -83.79 -10.94
N LEU A 113 92.48 -82.52 -11.23
CA LEU A 113 93.72 -81.91 -10.73
C LEU A 113 93.73 -81.80 -9.20
N TYR A 114 92.58 -81.51 -8.57
CA TYR A 114 92.48 -81.49 -7.12
C TYR A 114 92.79 -82.86 -6.50
N PHE A 115 92.16 -83.93 -7.00
CA PHE A 115 92.39 -85.29 -6.50
C PHE A 115 93.84 -85.74 -6.67
N LYS A 116 94.43 -85.41 -7.83
CA LYS A 116 95.86 -85.64 -8.08
C LYS A 116 96.75 -84.97 -7.03
N LEU A 117 96.49 -83.71 -6.69
CA LEU A 117 97.31 -82.93 -5.75
C LEU A 117 97.18 -83.38 -4.29
N ILE A 118 96.07 -84.02 -3.92
CA ILE A 118 95.92 -84.67 -2.60
C ILE A 118 96.38 -86.13 -2.59
N ASN A 119 96.90 -86.63 -3.72
CA ASN A 119 97.35 -87.99 -3.91
C ASN A 119 96.24 -89.04 -3.66
N GLU A 120 95.03 -88.75 -4.12
CA GLU A 120 93.91 -89.70 -4.17
C GLU A 120 93.62 -90.10 -5.63
N GLU A 121 93.59 -91.40 -5.91
CA GLU A 121 93.31 -91.93 -7.24
C GLU A 121 91.83 -92.33 -7.39
N TYR A 122 91.20 -91.89 -8.47
CA TYR A 122 89.82 -92.20 -8.84
C TYR A 122 89.73 -92.54 -10.33
N SER A 123 88.68 -93.26 -10.74
CA SER A 123 88.45 -93.56 -12.16
C SER A 123 88.09 -92.30 -12.95
N GLU A 124 88.38 -92.30 -14.25
CA GLU A 124 88.06 -91.17 -15.14
C GLU A 124 86.56 -90.90 -15.18
N GLU A 125 85.72 -91.94 -15.13
CA GLU A 125 84.26 -91.81 -15.09
C GLU A 125 83.78 -91.11 -13.81
N TYR A 126 84.39 -91.44 -12.67
CA TYR A 126 84.06 -90.79 -11.40
C TYR A 126 84.46 -89.31 -11.41
N ILE A 127 85.66 -88.99 -11.92
CA ILE A 127 86.12 -87.60 -12.03
C ILE A 127 85.21 -86.80 -12.98
N ALA A 128 84.82 -87.38 -14.11
CA ALA A 128 83.92 -86.75 -15.08
C ALA A 128 82.52 -86.50 -14.48
N LEU A 129 81.94 -87.50 -13.80
CA LEU A 129 80.64 -87.37 -13.15
C LEU A 129 80.66 -86.32 -12.03
N MET A 130 81.67 -86.38 -11.17
CA MET A 130 81.86 -85.44 -10.06
C MET A 130 82.08 -84.01 -10.58
N GLY A 131 82.88 -83.85 -11.64
CA GLY A 131 83.08 -82.56 -12.31
C GLY A 131 81.80 -81.98 -12.89
N ALA A 132 80.98 -82.79 -13.56
CA ALA A 132 79.69 -82.36 -14.10
C ALA A 132 78.69 -81.96 -13.00
N ALA A 133 78.65 -82.72 -11.90
CA ALA A 133 77.81 -82.43 -10.74
C ALA A 133 78.23 -81.13 -10.04
N ILE A 134 79.54 -80.93 -9.83
CA ILE A 134 80.12 -79.72 -9.24
C ILE A 134 79.78 -78.48 -10.07
N LYS A 135 79.94 -78.57 -11.39
CA LYS A 135 79.56 -77.50 -12.32
C LYS A 135 78.08 -77.16 -12.23
N SER A 136 77.21 -78.17 -12.23
CA SER A 136 75.76 -77.99 -12.14
C SER A 136 75.35 -77.31 -10.82
N ILE A 137 75.96 -77.69 -9.69
CA ILE A 137 75.68 -77.09 -8.37
C ILE A 137 76.09 -75.62 -8.34
N LYS A 138 77.25 -75.29 -8.91
CA LYS A 138 77.73 -73.90 -9.01
C LYS A 138 76.75 -73.04 -9.81
N GLU A 139 76.36 -73.48 -11.01
CA GLU A 139 75.44 -72.77 -11.89
C GLU A 139 74.07 -72.54 -11.23
N VAL A 140 73.50 -73.56 -10.58
CA VAL A 140 72.23 -73.44 -9.85
C VAL A 140 72.33 -72.47 -8.68
N THR A 141 73.46 -72.48 -7.95
CA THR A 141 73.66 -71.58 -6.80
C THR A 141 73.77 -70.13 -7.25
N ASP A 142 74.53 -69.87 -8.32
CA ASP A 142 74.68 -68.53 -8.89
C ASP A 142 73.34 -67.96 -9.38
N GLU A 143 72.53 -68.79 -10.07
CA GLU A 143 71.21 -68.37 -10.56
C GLU A 143 70.21 -68.13 -9.41
N ARG A 144 70.23 -68.98 -8.38
CA ARG A 144 69.40 -68.77 -7.18
C ARG A 144 69.73 -67.43 -6.50
N ASP A 145 71.02 -67.11 -6.37
CA ASP A 145 71.45 -65.87 -5.73
C ASP A 145 71.10 -64.65 -6.58
N ARG A 146 71.13 -64.78 -7.91
CA ARG A 146 70.62 -63.76 -8.84
C ARG A 146 69.12 -63.54 -8.67
N LEU A 147 68.31 -64.60 -8.75
CA LEU A 147 66.86 -64.52 -8.60
C LEU A 147 66.47 -63.97 -7.21
N SER A 148 67.19 -64.33 -6.15
CA SER A 148 66.97 -63.78 -4.81
C SER A 148 67.21 -62.27 -4.74
N LYS A 149 68.24 -61.75 -5.43
CA LYS A 149 68.48 -60.31 -5.53
C LYS A 149 67.36 -59.63 -6.32
N GLU A 150 66.96 -60.20 -7.47
CA GLU A 150 65.87 -59.66 -8.30
C GLU A 150 64.54 -59.61 -7.54
N LEU A 151 64.20 -60.67 -6.77
CA LEU A 151 62.99 -60.72 -5.94
C LEU A 151 62.99 -59.61 -4.88
N LYS A 152 64.12 -59.41 -4.17
CA LYS A 152 64.26 -58.34 -3.17
C LYS A 152 64.06 -56.95 -3.77
N THR A 153 64.57 -56.73 -4.98
CA THR A 153 64.37 -55.48 -5.71
C THR A 153 62.89 -55.29 -6.05
N ARG A 154 62.24 -56.31 -6.62
CA ARG A 154 60.81 -56.25 -6.98
C ARG A 154 59.90 -56.02 -5.76
N ASP A 155 60.19 -56.66 -4.64
CA ASP A 155 59.45 -56.44 -3.38
C ASP A 155 59.58 -54.99 -2.89
N SER A 156 60.76 -54.39 -3.08
CA SER A 156 60.96 -52.97 -2.78
C SER A 156 60.13 -52.08 -3.69
N ASP A 157 60.08 -52.38 -4.99
CA ASP A 157 59.29 -51.64 -5.97
C ASP A 157 57.79 -51.72 -5.65
N ILE A 158 57.28 -52.91 -5.30
CA ILE A 158 55.86 -53.10 -4.94
C ILE A 158 55.49 -52.28 -3.70
N ARG A 159 56.36 -52.23 -2.68
CA ARG A 159 56.13 -51.40 -1.48
C ARG A 159 56.09 -49.90 -1.81
N ASN A 160 57.00 -49.46 -2.68
CA ASN A 160 57.03 -48.06 -3.14
C ASN A 160 55.75 -47.71 -3.92
N LEU A 161 55.37 -48.53 -4.89
CA LEU A 161 54.14 -48.34 -5.68
C LEU A 161 52.88 -48.35 -4.81
N HIS A 162 52.81 -49.21 -3.79
CA HIS A 162 51.70 -49.19 -2.84
C HIS A 162 51.62 -47.89 -2.05
N THR A 163 52.78 -47.34 -1.67
CA THR A 163 52.85 -46.07 -0.94
C THR A 163 52.37 -44.93 -1.82
N GLU A 164 52.84 -44.87 -3.08
CA GLU A 164 52.43 -43.89 -4.08
C GLU A 164 50.93 -43.98 -4.41
N LEU A 165 50.39 -45.20 -4.57
CA LEU A 165 48.97 -45.42 -4.82
C LEU A 165 48.11 -44.90 -3.66
N ASN A 166 48.53 -45.16 -2.42
CA ASN A 166 47.82 -44.69 -1.23
C ASN A 166 47.88 -43.16 -1.11
N SER A 167 49.02 -42.52 -1.38
CA SER A 167 49.11 -41.06 -1.39
C SER A 167 48.24 -40.44 -2.48
N ALA A 168 48.26 -40.99 -3.70
CA ALA A 168 47.43 -40.52 -4.80
C ALA A 168 45.93 -40.66 -4.50
N LYS A 169 45.53 -41.75 -3.83
CA LYS A 169 44.14 -41.96 -3.41
C LYS A 169 43.69 -40.93 -2.37
N LEU A 170 44.54 -40.63 -1.39
CA LEU A 170 44.27 -39.58 -0.39
C LEU A 170 44.16 -38.19 -1.03
N GLU A 171 45.01 -37.87 -2.00
CA GLU A 171 44.89 -36.61 -2.75
C GLU A 171 43.59 -36.54 -3.56
N LEU A 172 43.24 -37.61 -4.26
CA LEU A 172 41.98 -37.69 -5.02
C LEU A 172 40.76 -37.42 -4.13
N ASP A 173 40.70 -38.06 -2.96
CA ASP A 173 39.61 -37.87 -2.01
C ASP A 173 39.55 -36.44 -1.46
N ARG A 174 40.71 -35.81 -1.18
CA ARG A 174 40.79 -34.40 -0.79
C ARG A 174 40.27 -33.49 -1.89
N THR A 175 40.76 -33.64 -3.13
CA THR A 175 40.33 -32.84 -4.28
C THR A 175 38.85 -33.01 -4.58
N ARG A 176 38.32 -34.24 -4.43
CA ARG A 176 36.88 -34.53 -4.58
C ARG A 176 36.05 -33.79 -3.54
N THR A 177 36.47 -33.83 -2.28
CA THR A 177 35.78 -33.13 -1.18
C THR A 177 35.75 -31.63 -1.43
N GLU A 178 36.88 -31.05 -1.83
CA GLU A 178 36.97 -29.63 -2.12
C GLU A 178 36.15 -29.21 -3.35
N SER A 179 36.15 -30.04 -4.40
CA SER A 179 35.31 -29.82 -5.59
C SER A 179 33.81 -29.83 -5.24
N ASN A 180 33.36 -30.76 -4.40
CA ASN A 180 31.97 -30.81 -3.95
C ASN A 180 31.59 -29.58 -3.10
N LYS A 181 32.51 -29.08 -2.27
CA LYS A 181 32.31 -27.83 -1.52
C LYS A 181 32.13 -26.64 -2.46
N ARG A 182 33.01 -26.50 -3.45
CA ARG A 182 32.92 -25.45 -4.47
C ARG A 182 31.62 -25.54 -5.28
N LEU A 183 31.16 -26.76 -5.60
CA LEU A 183 29.89 -26.96 -6.28
C LEU A 183 28.70 -26.44 -5.46
N SER A 184 28.70 -26.73 -4.15
CA SER A 184 27.67 -26.26 -3.22
C SER A 184 27.68 -24.73 -3.09
N GLU A 185 28.86 -24.11 -3.08
CA GLU A 185 29.01 -22.65 -3.09
C GLU A 185 28.47 -22.03 -4.40
N ILE A 186 28.76 -22.64 -5.55
CA ILE A 186 28.22 -22.20 -6.85
C ILE A 186 26.69 -22.22 -6.86
N ASP A 187 26.07 -23.30 -6.35
CA ASP A 187 24.61 -23.39 -6.30
C ASP A 187 24.01 -22.36 -5.34
N ALA A 188 24.64 -22.11 -4.19
CA ALA A 188 24.25 -21.02 -3.29
C ALA A 188 24.35 -19.65 -3.98
N PHE A 189 25.40 -19.41 -4.77
CA PHE A 189 25.54 -18.18 -5.54
C PHE A 189 24.47 -18.05 -6.62
N LYS A 190 24.13 -19.13 -7.34
CA LYS A 190 23.04 -19.10 -8.35
C LYS A 190 21.71 -18.70 -7.71
N ILE A 191 21.36 -19.25 -6.55
CA ILE A 191 20.14 -18.89 -5.82
C ILE A 191 20.15 -17.39 -5.46
N LYS A 192 21.26 -16.87 -4.93
CA LYS A 192 21.42 -15.43 -4.65
C LYS A 192 21.28 -14.58 -5.91
N LEU A 193 21.83 -15.02 -7.03
CA LEU A 193 21.81 -14.31 -8.30
C LEU A 193 20.38 -14.21 -8.85
N ALA A 194 19.60 -15.29 -8.76
CA ALA A 194 18.18 -15.28 -9.08
C ALA A 194 17.38 -14.31 -8.18
N GLY A 195 17.68 -14.29 -6.88
CA GLY A 195 17.09 -13.32 -5.94
C GLY A 195 17.42 -11.85 -6.31
N LEU A 196 18.68 -11.57 -6.65
CA LEU A 196 19.11 -10.24 -7.11
C LEU A 196 18.45 -9.82 -8.43
N GLN A 197 18.24 -10.76 -9.35
CA GLN A 197 17.48 -10.48 -10.59
C GLN A 197 16.03 -10.12 -10.28
N GLY A 198 15.38 -10.83 -9.36
CA GLY A 198 14.03 -10.50 -8.88
C GLY A 198 13.97 -9.09 -8.29
N LEU A 199 14.91 -8.74 -7.41
CA LEU A 199 15.03 -7.40 -6.85
C LEU A 199 15.28 -6.33 -7.93
N ARG A 200 16.09 -6.62 -8.94
CA ARG A 200 16.33 -5.69 -10.06
C ARG A 200 15.07 -5.44 -10.88
N ILE A 201 14.27 -6.47 -11.14
CA ILE A 201 12.98 -6.32 -11.84
C ILE A 201 12.02 -5.48 -11.00
N ALA A 202 11.92 -5.74 -9.69
CA ALA A 202 11.10 -4.96 -8.78
C ALA A 202 11.54 -3.49 -8.75
N ALA A 203 12.84 -3.22 -8.58
CA ALA A 203 13.40 -1.87 -8.59
C ALA A 203 13.15 -1.14 -9.93
N SER A 204 13.19 -1.85 -11.06
CA SER A 204 12.85 -1.27 -12.36
C SER A 204 11.38 -0.89 -12.46
N LYS A 205 10.48 -1.70 -11.88
CA LYS A 205 9.04 -1.42 -11.84
C LYS A 205 8.74 -0.24 -10.92
N ASP A 206 9.37 -0.19 -9.76
CA ASP A 206 9.24 0.91 -8.81
C ASP A 206 9.76 2.21 -9.43
N LYS A 207 10.88 2.16 -10.16
CA LYS A 207 11.39 3.32 -10.91
C LYS A 207 10.38 3.83 -11.94
N GLN A 208 9.78 2.95 -12.75
CA GLN A 208 8.73 3.36 -13.70
C GLN A 208 7.53 4.00 -13.00
N LYS A 209 7.17 3.51 -11.81
CA LYS A 209 6.07 4.08 -11.03
C LYS A 209 6.45 5.45 -10.46
N ILE A 210 7.68 5.63 -10.00
CA ILE A 210 8.23 6.92 -9.56
C ILE A 210 8.20 7.90 -10.74
N ASP A 211 8.75 7.54 -11.90
CA ASP A 211 8.76 8.40 -13.09
C ASP A 211 7.32 8.82 -13.49
N SER A 212 6.33 7.91 -13.38
CA SER A 212 4.92 8.22 -13.61
C SER A 212 4.35 9.21 -12.59
N LEU A 213 4.67 9.03 -11.31
CA LEU A 213 4.21 9.92 -10.24
C LEU A 213 4.88 11.29 -10.31
N GLU A 214 6.16 11.35 -10.67
CA GLU A 214 6.87 12.61 -10.91
C GLU A 214 6.22 13.40 -12.06
N ASN A 215 5.85 12.73 -13.15
CA ASN A 215 5.10 13.37 -14.23
C ASN A 215 3.72 13.87 -13.75
N GLU A 216 2.98 13.10 -12.95
CA GLU A 216 1.72 13.56 -12.35
C GLU A 216 1.94 14.79 -11.46
N ILE A 217 2.99 14.80 -10.63
CA ILE A 217 3.34 15.95 -9.79
C ILE A 217 3.61 17.18 -10.66
N ILE A 218 4.39 17.07 -11.73
CA ILE A 218 4.64 18.18 -12.67
C ILE A 218 3.31 18.70 -13.23
N THR A 219 2.40 17.82 -13.67
CA THR A 219 1.09 18.25 -14.19
C THR A 219 0.22 18.94 -13.12
N TYR A 220 0.27 18.46 -11.87
CA TYR A 220 -0.43 19.11 -10.77
C TYR A 220 0.20 20.45 -10.40
N GLU A 221 1.53 20.58 -10.43
CA GLU A 221 2.23 21.83 -10.19
C GLU A 221 1.91 22.88 -11.26
N GLU A 222 1.85 22.47 -12.53
CA GLU A 222 1.40 23.32 -13.65
C GLU A 222 -0.05 23.77 -13.43
N THR A 223 -0.95 22.84 -13.10
CA THR A 223 -2.36 23.14 -12.80
C THR A 223 -2.49 24.09 -11.60
N ILE A 224 -1.74 23.87 -10.52
CA ILE A 224 -1.73 24.74 -9.34
C ILE A 224 -1.22 26.13 -9.71
N LYS A 225 -0.20 26.21 -10.58
CA LYS A 225 0.31 27.49 -11.07
C LYS A 225 -0.73 28.23 -11.90
N GLU A 226 -1.42 27.56 -12.81
CA GLU A 226 -2.54 28.12 -13.57
C GLU A 226 -3.66 28.60 -12.66
N LEU A 227 -4.12 27.77 -11.72
CA LEU A 227 -5.14 28.14 -10.73
C LEU A 227 -4.69 29.30 -9.83
N ARG A 228 -3.40 29.42 -9.51
CA ARG A 228 -2.86 30.57 -8.77
C ARG A 228 -2.89 31.83 -9.62
N ILE A 229 -2.55 31.76 -10.90
CA ILE A 229 -2.66 32.88 -11.83
C ILE A 229 -4.13 33.31 -11.93
N GLU A 230 -5.05 32.37 -12.17
CA GLU A 230 -6.50 32.66 -12.19
C GLU A 230 -6.99 33.24 -10.86
N LEU A 231 -6.51 32.71 -9.73
CA LEU A 231 -6.86 33.20 -8.40
C LEU A 231 -6.34 34.62 -8.19
N ASP A 232 -5.11 34.92 -8.61
CA ASP A 232 -4.52 36.25 -8.49
C ASP A 232 -5.17 37.24 -9.46
N GLU A 233 -5.53 36.83 -10.69
CA GLU A 233 -6.35 37.61 -11.61
C GLU A 233 -7.74 37.88 -11.06
N ARG A 234 -8.40 36.85 -10.50
CA ARG A 234 -9.68 37.00 -9.81
C ARG A 234 -9.55 37.83 -8.55
N LYS A 235 -8.44 37.77 -7.81
CA LYS A 235 -8.18 38.65 -6.66
C LYS A 235 -7.95 40.07 -7.10
N VAL A 236 -7.21 40.32 -8.17
CA VAL A 236 -7.04 41.67 -8.73
C VAL A 236 -8.38 42.20 -9.22
N SER A 237 -9.16 41.38 -9.92
CA SER A 237 -10.52 41.72 -10.35
C SER A 237 -11.44 41.93 -9.15
N SER A 238 -11.37 41.10 -8.12
CA SER A 238 -12.12 41.23 -6.85
C SER A 238 -11.68 42.45 -6.07
N SER A 239 -10.40 42.79 -6.02
CA SER A 239 -9.87 44.00 -5.38
C SER A 239 -10.24 45.25 -6.17
N GLN A 240 -10.29 45.18 -7.50
CA GLN A 240 -10.82 46.26 -8.34
C GLN A 240 -12.33 46.41 -8.15
N LEU A 241 -13.07 45.30 -8.08
CA LEU A 241 -14.50 45.30 -7.78
C LEU A 241 -14.75 45.77 -6.34
N GLU A 242 -13.94 45.35 -5.37
CA GLU A 242 -13.97 45.76 -3.97
C GLU A 242 -13.57 47.22 -3.83
N GLU A 243 -12.65 47.75 -4.64
CA GLU A 243 -12.29 49.17 -4.64
C GLU A 243 -13.39 50.00 -5.31
N GLN A 244 -14.03 49.49 -6.36
CA GLN A 244 -15.23 50.08 -6.93
C GLN A 244 -16.39 50.04 -5.93
N ILE A 245 -16.61 48.90 -5.29
CA ILE A 245 -17.60 48.69 -4.23
C ILE A 245 -17.20 49.47 -2.99
N ARG A 246 -15.93 49.71 -2.67
CA ARG A 246 -15.45 50.50 -1.51
C ARG A 246 -15.60 51.99 -1.79
N LYS A 247 -15.36 52.46 -3.01
CA LYS A 247 -15.71 53.83 -3.41
C LYS A 247 -17.22 54.03 -3.40
N GLU A 248 -17.96 53.05 -3.88
CA GLU A 248 -19.42 53.07 -3.84
C GLU A 248 -19.97 52.81 -2.42
N LEU A 249 -19.24 52.07 -1.57
CA LEU A 249 -19.53 51.82 -0.16
C LEU A 249 -19.04 52.95 0.72
N GLU A 250 -18.08 53.79 0.36
CA GLU A 250 -17.73 55.01 1.08
C GLU A 250 -18.76 56.07 0.73
N ARG A 251 -19.17 56.13 -0.55
CA ARG A 251 -20.32 56.90 -1.01
C ARG A 251 -21.63 56.43 -0.34
N LEU A 252 -21.78 55.11 -0.14
CA LEU A 252 -22.91 54.52 0.57
C LEU A 252 -22.72 54.42 2.08
N GLN A 253 -21.53 54.41 2.70
CA GLN A 253 -21.28 54.31 4.17
C GLN A 253 -21.36 55.68 4.81
N THR A 254 -21.01 56.73 4.07
CA THR A 254 -21.47 58.09 4.37
C THR A 254 -23.01 58.16 4.36
N ALA A 255 -23.69 57.24 3.67
CA ALA A 255 -25.15 57.06 3.70
C ALA A 255 -25.69 55.90 4.58
N LYS A 256 -24.90 54.87 4.95
CA LYS A 256 -25.33 53.60 5.56
C LYS A 256 -25.02 53.50 7.05
N VAL A 257 -24.06 54.28 7.56
CA VAL A 257 -24.00 54.51 9.02
C VAL A 257 -25.33 55.14 9.52
N ASN A 258 -26.14 55.70 8.62
CA ASN A 258 -27.50 56.17 8.90
C ASN A 258 -28.63 55.14 8.72
N GLU A 259 -28.42 53.93 8.17
CA GLU A 259 -29.55 53.03 7.80
C GLU A 259 -29.64 51.68 8.54
N GLN A 260 -28.63 51.26 9.32
CA GLN A 260 -28.67 50.00 10.08
C GLN A 260 -29.52 50.02 11.37
N GLN A 261 -30.48 50.94 11.48
CA GLN A 261 -31.37 51.09 12.64
C GLN A 261 -32.85 51.38 12.28
N SER A 262 -33.28 51.18 11.03
CA SER A 262 -34.66 51.53 10.63
C SER A 262 -35.58 50.31 10.64
N ILE A 263 -36.45 50.23 11.65
CA ILE A 263 -37.75 49.55 11.51
C ILE A 263 -38.48 50.26 10.37
N LYS A 264 -38.86 49.52 9.33
CA LYS A 264 -39.56 50.12 8.18
C LYS A 264 -40.98 50.49 8.60
N ALA A 265 -41.43 51.69 8.24
CA ALA A 265 -42.81 52.10 8.47
C ALA A 265 -43.77 51.33 7.55
N PRO A 266 -45.01 51.05 7.98
CA PRO A 266 -46.08 50.64 7.08
C PRO A 266 -46.23 51.60 5.90
N LYS A 267 -46.69 51.08 4.76
CA LYS A 267 -46.98 51.87 3.56
C LYS A 267 -48.45 51.78 3.18
N CYS A 268 -49.01 52.87 2.70
CA CYS A 268 -50.37 52.92 2.15
C CYS A 268 -50.41 53.71 0.83
N PRO A 269 -51.41 53.48 -0.03
CA PRO A 269 -51.66 54.28 -1.23
C PRO A 269 -51.78 55.76 -0.89
N SER A 270 -51.12 56.62 -1.67
CA SER A 270 -51.28 58.08 -1.56
C SER A 270 -52.71 58.51 -1.84
N ASP A 271 -53.40 57.79 -2.73
CA ASP A 271 -54.83 57.87 -2.94
C ASP A 271 -55.48 56.50 -2.64
N ILE A 272 -56.12 56.41 -1.48
CA ILE A 272 -56.81 55.19 -1.06
C ILE A 272 -58.10 54.94 -1.86
N ASN A 273 -58.71 55.98 -2.42
CA ASN A 273 -59.92 55.84 -3.21
C ASN A 273 -59.59 55.29 -4.60
N GLU A 274 -58.48 55.75 -5.19
CA GLU A 274 -57.94 55.14 -6.42
C GLU A 274 -57.70 53.64 -6.23
N PHE A 275 -57.07 53.24 -5.12
CA PHE A 275 -56.89 51.82 -4.80
C PHE A 275 -58.21 51.07 -4.67
N LYS A 276 -59.20 51.67 -4.01
CA LYS A 276 -60.54 51.08 -3.86
C LYS A 276 -61.18 50.86 -5.22
N ASP A 277 -61.09 51.82 -6.14
CA ASP A 277 -61.73 51.71 -7.45
C ASP A 277 -61.12 50.56 -8.26
N TYR A 278 -59.79 50.48 -8.36
CA TYR A 278 -59.13 49.36 -9.04
C TYR A 278 -59.36 48.01 -8.36
N LEU A 279 -59.34 47.97 -7.01
CA LEU A 279 -59.70 46.75 -6.29
C LEU A 279 -61.14 46.32 -6.62
N GLY A 280 -62.05 47.29 -6.76
CA GLY A 280 -63.42 47.05 -7.17
C GLY A 280 -63.52 46.41 -8.54
N TYR A 281 -62.93 47.04 -9.57
CA TYR A 281 -62.91 46.50 -10.93
C TYR A 281 -62.35 45.07 -10.97
N ASN A 282 -61.27 44.81 -10.23
CA ASN A 282 -60.68 43.48 -10.12
C ASN A 282 -61.63 42.44 -9.49
N LEU A 283 -62.41 42.83 -8.47
CA LEU A 283 -63.38 41.95 -7.83
C LEU A 283 -64.59 41.68 -8.73
N GLU A 284 -65.08 42.70 -9.44
CA GLU A 284 -66.15 42.55 -10.44
C GLU A 284 -65.72 41.63 -11.59
N ASN A 285 -64.49 41.77 -12.08
CA ASN A 285 -63.94 40.96 -13.16
C ASN A 285 -63.96 39.45 -12.84
N ILE A 286 -63.65 39.08 -11.60
CA ILE A 286 -63.70 37.67 -11.15
C ILE A 286 -65.12 37.21 -10.74
N GLY A 287 -66.13 38.04 -10.98
CA GLY A 287 -67.54 37.71 -10.77
C GLY A 287 -68.04 37.92 -9.35
N VAL A 288 -67.36 38.72 -8.51
CA VAL A 288 -67.94 39.18 -7.25
C VAL A 288 -69.06 40.18 -7.59
N PRO A 289 -70.33 39.86 -7.31
CA PRO A 289 -71.44 40.72 -7.71
C PRO A 289 -71.46 42.00 -6.89
N ASP A 290 -71.85 43.11 -7.53
CA ASP A 290 -72.10 44.39 -6.87
C ASP A 290 -73.42 44.31 -6.08
N VAL A 291 -73.32 43.79 -4.86
CA VAL A 291 -74.41 43.62 -3.90
C VAL A 291 -74.00 44.16 -2.53
N THR A 292 -74.88 44.09 -1.54
CA THR A 292 -74.70 44.72 -0.22
C THR A 292 -73.36 44.42 0.47
N TYR A 293 -72.75 43.25 0.29
CA TYR A 293 -71.45 42.92 0.90
C TYR A 293 -70.23 43.44 0.12
N TYR A 294 -70.39 43.88 -1.13
CA TYR A 294 -69.28 44.29 -1.99
C TYR A 294 -68.60 45.57 -1.48
N ALA A 295 -69.40 46.60 -1.18
CA ALA A 295 -68.89 47.82 -0.56
C ALA A 295 -68.26 47.57 0.82
N LEU A 296 -68.88 46.70 1.62
CA LEU A 296 -68.34 46.26 2.91
C LEU A 296 -66.96 45.59 2.76
N LEU A 297 -66.81 44.68 1.79
CA LEU A 297 -65.57 43.94 1.54
C LEU A 297 -64.46 44.88 1.08
N LYS A 298 -64.75 45.72 0.08
CA LYS A 298 -63.80 46.69 -0.47
C LYS A 298 -63.22 47.58 0.62
N GLU A 299 -64.09 48.16 1.45
CA GLU A 299 -63.68 49.00 2.56
C GLU A 299 -62.92 48.23 3.65
N HIS A 300 -63.33 47.00 3.96
CA HIS A 300 -62.65 46.18 4.95
C HIS A 300 -61.22 45.83 4.52
N LEU A 301 -61.03 45.41 3.27
CA LEU A 301 -59.71 45.13 2.70
C LEU A 301 -58.82 46.36 2.74
N SER A 302 -59.30 47.52 2.26
CA SER A 302 -58.55 48.78 2.33
C SER A 302 -58.14 49.17 3.75
N LYS A 303 -58.89 48.74 4.77
CA LYS A 303 -58.58 49.06 6.17
C LYS A 303 -57.48 48.16 6.75
N ILE A 304 -57.43 46.87 6.39
CA ILE A 304 -56.52 45.91 7.02
C ILE A 304 -55.19 45.75 6.29
N LEU A 305 -55.15 45.96 4.96
CA LEU A 305 -53.96 45.72 4.13
C LEU A 305 -52.75 46.57 4.54
N PHE A 306 -52.97 47.84 4.84
CA PHE A 306 -51.90 48.83 4.94
C PHE A 306 -51.40 49.08 6.37
N GLN A 307 -51.81 48.26 7.34
CA GLN A 307 -51.44 48.45 8.76
C GLN A 307 -50.05 47.90 9.13
N GLY A 308 -49.41 47.18 8.20
CA GLY A 308 -48.18 46.42 8.46
C GLY A 308 -48.40 45.29 9.47
N ILE A 309 -49.60 44.70 9.45
CA ILE A 309 -50.02 43.56 10.27
C ILE A 309 -50.37 42.42 9.30
N PRO A 310 -49.88 41.20 9.50
CA PRO A 310 -50.17 40.07 8.63
C PRO A 310 -51.66 39.70 8.62
N ILE A 311 -52.15 39.19 7.49
CA ILE A 311 -53.56 38.83 7.27
C ILE A 311 -53.70 37.31 7.15
N LEU A 312 -54.44 36.70 8.07
CA LEU A 312 -54.85 35.30 8.05
C LEU A 312 -56.04 35.12 7.13
N VAL A 313 -55.94 34.23 6.15
CA VAL A 313 -57.04 33.97 5.21
C VAL A 313 -57.08 32.50 4.79
N ASN A 314 -58.27 31.99 4.49
CA ASN A 314 -58.42 30.66 3.90
C ASN A 314 -57.71 30.61 2.53
N ARG A 315 -56.93 29.56 2.27
CA ARG A 315 -56.17 29.40 1.01
C ARG A 315 -57.07 29.44 -0.22
N SER A 316 -58.23 28.79 -0.18
CA SER A 316 -59.12 28.61 -1.34
C SER A 316 -59.70 29.94 -1.85
N THR A 317 -60.09 30.84 -0.96
CA THR A 317 -60.60 32.17 -1.33
C THR A 317 -59.54 33.26 -1.31
N GLY A 318 -58.53 33.10 -0.47
CA GLY A 318 -57.48 34.08 -0.25
C GLY A 318 -56.62 34.33 -1.48
N ILE A 319 -56.34 33.31 -2.30
CA ILE A 319 -55.52 33.48 -3.51
C ILE A 319 -56.13 34.51 -4.47
N ASN A 320 -57.45 34.43 -4.70
CA ASN A 320 -58.12 35.38 -5.57
C ASN A 320 -58.13 36.80 -4.98
N VAL A 321 -58.34 36.94 -3.67
CA VAL A 321 -58.22 38.24 -2.99
C VAL A 321 -56.80 38.81 -3.16
N MET A 322 -55.77 38.00 -2.95
CA MET A 322 -54.38 38.42 -3.10
C MET A 322 -54.07 38.88 -4.52
N ASN A 323 -54.56 38.17 -5.53
CA ASN A 323 -54.37 38.52 -6.94
C ASN A 323 -55.08 39.83 -7.30
N CYS A 324 -56.33 40.04 -6.85
CA CYS A 324 -57.04 41.30 -7.05
C CYS A 324 -56.33 42.49 -6.39
N VAL A 325 -55.83 42.30 -5.17
CA VAL A 325 -55.07 43.35 -4.45
C VAL A 325 -53.75 43.63 -5.15
N ALA A 326 -53.05 42.61 -5.65
CA ALA A 326 -51.77 42.77 -6.33
C ALA A 326 -51.92 43.42 -7.71
N ASN A 327 -52.97 43.08 -8.46
CA ASN A 327 -53.29 43.75 -9.70
C ASN A 327 -53.66 45.23 -9.49
N ALA A 328 -54.38 45.53 -8.40
CA ALA A 328 -54.77 46.90 -8.05
C ALA A 328 -53.60 47.78 -7.57
N LEU A 329 -52.66 47.20 -6.81
CA LEU A 329 -51.63 47.97 -6.13
C LEU A 329 -50.33 48.08 -6.92
N ILE A 330 -49.86 46.95 -7.49
CA ILE A 330 -48.52 46.82 -8.08
C ILE A 330 -48.54 46.36 -9.55
N GLY A 331 -49.72 46.28 -10.15
CA GLY A 331 -49.90 45.95 -11.56
C GLY A 331 -49.47 44.53 -11.92
N ARG A 332 -49.46 43.61 -10.95
CA ARG A 332 -49.10 42.20 -11.16
C ARG A 332 -50.12 41.30 -10.47
N PRO A 333 -50.84 40.44 -11.20
CA PRO A 333 -51.88 39.59 -10.62
C PRO A 333 -51.31 38.35 -9.92
N THR A 334 -50.00 38.09 -10.01
CA THR A 334 -49.35 36.94 -9.35
C THR A 334 -48.45 37.44 -8.23
N ILE A 335 -48.66 36.90 -7.03
CA ILE A 335 -47.88 37.24 -5.84
C ILE A 335 -46.77 36.22 -5.57
N ASN A 336 -45.69 36.72 -4.97
CA ASN A 336 -44.62 35.86 -4.49
C ASN A 336 -45.15 35.04 -3.30
N THR A 337 -45.06 33.72 -3.43
CA THR A 337 -45.53 32.79 -2.41
C THR A 337 -44.37 31.94 -1.92
N LEU A 338 -44.13 31.96 -0.62
CA LEU A 338 -43.24 31.03 0.05
C LEU A 338 -44.09 29.90 0.62
N VAL A 339 -43.87 28.68 0.15
CA VAL A 339 -44.57 27.50 0.67
C VAL A 339 -43.74 26.89 1.77
N PHE A 340 -44.36 26.62 2.93
CA PHE A 340 -43.70 25.97 4.04
C PHE A 340 -43.15 24.60 3.63
N ASN A 341 -41.90 24.35 4.01
CA ASN A 341 -41.27 23.03 3.98
C ASN A 341 -40.52 22.82 5.30
N LYS A 342 -40.20 21.56 5.65
CA LYS A 342 -39.65 21.23 6.98
C LYS A 342 -38.26 21.80 7.26
N ASP A 343 -37.51 22.13 6.22
CA ASP A 343 -36.11 22.56 6.33
C ASP A 343 -35.98 24.09 6.30
N ILE A 344 -37.10 24.81 6.20
CA ILE A 344 -37.10 26.27 6.08
C ILE A 344 -36.69 26.94 7.38
N SER A 345 -35.71 27.84 7.31
CA SER A 345 -35.19 28.59 8.45
C SER A 345 -35.76 30.01 8.53
N ALA A 346 -35.75 30.61 9.72
CA ALA A 346 -36.16 32.01 9.92
C ALA A 346 -35.37 32.99 9.05
N GLU A 347 -34.10 32.71 8.76
CA GLU A 347 -33.29 33.56 7.88
C GLU A 347 -33.72 33.46 6.42
N GLU A 348 -34.21 32.31 5.98
CA GLU A 348 -34.77 32.17 4.64
C GLU A 348 -36.10 32.89 4.50
N VAL A 349 -36.94 32.85 5.55
CA VAL A 349 -38.17 33.65 5.61
C VAL A 349 -37.83 35.15 5.61
N ASN A 350 -36.86 35.58 6.41
CA ASN A 350 -36.37 36.96 6.42
C ASN A 350 -35.84 37.38 5.04
N ARG A 351 -35.03 36.54 4.40
CA ARG A 351 -34.52 36.76 3.04
C ARG A 351 -35.67 36.90 2.06
N PHE A 352 -36.68 36.04 2.14
CA PHE A 352 -37.86 36.10 1.28
C PHE A 352 -38.66 37.40 1.49
N LEU A 353 -38.91 37.82 2.73
CA LEU A 353 -39.59 39.09 3.03
C LEU A 353 -38.75 40.30 2.61
N SER A 354 -37.42 40.18 2.64
CA SER A 354 -36.46 41.16 2.13
C SER A 354 -36.42 41.24 0.60
N LEU A 355 -36.90 40.23 -0.13
CA LEU A 355 -36.95 40.28 -1.59
C LEU A 355 -37.89 41.38 -2.06
N ASP A 356 -37.67 41.81 -3.29
CA ASP A 356 -38.56 42.77 -3.94
C ASP A 356 -39.94 42.14 -4.18
N GLY A 357 -40.99 42.89 -3.85
CA GLY A 357 -42.38 42.41 -3.85
C GLY A 357 -43.19 42.96 -2.68
N ARG A 358 -44.15 43.83 -2.97
CA ARG A 358 -44.97 44.54 -1.96
C ARG A 358 -45.93 43.63 -1.20
N ILE A 359 -46.53 42.67 -1.92
CA ILE A 359 -47.51 41.71 -1.40
C ILE A 359 -46.89 40.33 -1.49
N VAL A 360 -46.93 39.59 -0.39
CA VAL A 360 -46.33 38.27 -0.27
C VAL A 360 -47.25 37.32 0.47
N CYS A 361 -47.19 36.04 0.13
CA CYS A 361 -47.90 34.98 0.83
C CYS A 361 -46.92 34.02 1.50
N LEU A 362 -47.10 33.77 2.79
CA LEU A 362 -46.50 32.64 3.49
C LEU A 362 -47.55 31.53 3.58
N ASP A 363 -47.40 30.52 2.75
CA ASP A 363 -48.37 29.45 2.59
C ASP A 363 -48.07 28.27 3.51
N ASN A 364 -49.07 27.88 4.31
CA ASN A 364 -49.02 26.76 5.26
C ASN A 364 -47.99 26.90 6.40
N PHE A 365 -47.64 28.13 6.78
CA PHE A 365 -46.71 28.39 7.90
C PHE A 365 -47.37 28.22 9.27
N LEU A 366 -48.67 28.53 9.39
CA LEU A 366 -49.37 28.46 10.67
C LEU A 366 -49.52 27.02 11.17
N GLY A 367 -49.12 26.79 12.42
CA GLY A 367 -49.10 25.47 13.05
C GLY A 367 -47.94 24.56 12.61
N ASN A 368 -47.12 24.98 11.62
CA ASN A 368 -45.98 24.22 11.13
C ASN A 368 -44.63 24.91 11.38
N PHE A 369 -44.59 26.24 11.40
CA PHE A 369 -43.42 27.05 11.70
C PHE A 369 -43.56 27.70 13.08
N ASN A 370 -42.44 27.94 13.77
CA ASN A 370 -42.45 28.55 15.09
C ASN A 370 -43.02 29.98 15.02
N GLU A 371 -44.21 30.20 15.59
CA GLU A 371 -44.88 31.51 15.57
C GLU A 371 -44.04 32.60 16.25
N THR A 372 -43.26 32.24 17.26
CA THR A 372 -42.41 33.18 18.00
C THR A 372 -41.23 33.70 17.17
N GLU A 373 -40.80 32.95 16.16
CA GLU A 373 -39.77 33.38 15.21
C GLU A 373 -40.36 34.23 14.06
N LEU A 374 -41.66 34.11 13.76
CA LEU A 374 -42.31 34.90 12.71
C LEU A 374 -42.62 36.33 13.15
N LEU A 375 -43.00 36.54 14.41
CA LEU A 375 -43.39 37.88 14.91
C LEU A 375 -42.31 38.96 14.70
N PRO A 376 -41.02 38.73 15.06
CA PRO A 376 -39.97 39.73 14.83
C PRO A 376 -39.73 40.02 13.34
N LEU A 377 -40.01 39.05 12.47
CA LEU A 377 -39.88 39.23 11.03
C LEU A 377 -40.98 40.13 10.48
N PHE A 378 -42.22 39.97 10.95
CA PHE A 378 -43.32 40.86 10.57
C PHE A 378 -43.08 42.29 11.08
N GLU A 379 -42.54 42.46 12.28
CA GLU A 379 -42.17 43.77 12.82
C GLU A 379 -41.05 44.45 12.02
N LYS A 380 -40.12 43.69 11.44
CA LYS A 380 -39.05 44.22 10.60
C LYS A 380 -39.51 44.65 9.21
N HIS A 381 -40.56 44.01 8.68
CA HIS A 381 -41.05 44.17 7.31
C HIS A 381 -42.48 44.73 7.26
N ARG A 382 -42.79 45.74 8.08
CA ARG A 382 -44.13 46.35 8.14
C ARG A 382 -44.51 47.09 6.86
N ASP A 383 -43.55 47.39 6.00
CA ASP A 383 -43.75 47.92 4.64
C ASP A 383 -44.36 46.90 3.66
N LYS A 384 -44.53 45.63 4.08
CA LYS A 384 -45.09 44.54 3.25
C LYS A 384 -46.52 44.21 3.64
N ILE A 385 -47.35 43.81 2.66
CA ILE A 385 -48.64 43.18 2.90
C ILE A 385 -48.35 41.68 2.93
N VAL A 386 -48.43 41.09 4.13
CA VAL A 386 -48.12 39.68 4.33
C VAL A 386 -49.42 38.91 4.54
N PHE A 387 -49.72 38.00 3.64
CA PHE A 387 -50.80 37.04 3.80
C PHE A 387 -50.27 35.73 4.37
N LEU A 388 -51.00 35.17 5.33
CA LEU A 388 -50.77 33.88 5.94
C LEU A 388 -51.96 32.99 5.58
N THR A 389 -51.74 31.96 4.77
CA THR A 389 -52.83 31.11 4.29
C THR A 389 -52.95 29.82 5.08
N VAL A 390 -54.19 29.42 5.37
CA VAL A 390 -54.55 28.14 6.00
C VAL A 390 -55.40 27.30 5.08
N ALA A 391 -55.17 25.98 5.06
CA ALA A 391 -55.97 25.07 4.25
C ALA A 391 -57.43 24.96 4.74
N TYR A 392 -57.64 25.01 6.06
CA TYR A 392 -58.95 24.94 6.71
C TYR A 392 -59.02 25.99 7.81
N ASP A 393 -60.12 26.73 7.91
CA ASP A 393 -60.31 27.74 8.96
C ASP A 393 -60.21 27.15 10.36
N ARG A 394 -60.66 25.90 10.54
CA ARG A 394 -60.58 25.20 11.83
C ARG A 394 -59.14 25.07 12.36
N THR A 395 -58.12 25.13 11.50
CA THR A 395 -56.71 25.15 11.93
C THR A 395 -56.42 26.30 12.88
N ILE A 396 -57.08 27.45 12.69
CA ILE A 396 -56.89 28.66 13.50
C ILE A 396 -57.29 28.41 14.97
N HIS A 397 -58.21 27.48 15.24
CA HIS A 397 -58.61 27.12 16.60
C HIS A 397 -57.46 26.60 17.46
N TYR A 398 -56.44 26.01 16.82
CA TYR A 398 -55.28 25.41 17.49
C TYR A 398 -54.09 26.36 17.57
N ILE A 399 -54.16 27.54 16.96
CA ILE A 399 -53.11 28.56 17.02
C ILE A 399 -53.19 29.31 18.34
N SER A 400 -52.03 29.73 18.85
CA SER A 400 -51.95 30.53 20.07
C SER A 400 -52.80 31.79 19.95
N LYS A 401 -53.69 31.99 20.93
CA LYS A 401 -54.49 33.22 21.08
C LYS A 401 -53.62 34.47 21.16
N GLU A 402 -52.40 34.34 21.69
CA GLU A 402 -51.42 35.44 21.74
C GLU A 402 -50.85 35.78 20.37
N PHE A 403 -50.65 34.80 19.49
CA PHE A 403 -50.20 35.05 18.13
C PHE A 403 -51.29 35.72 17.28
N LEU A 404 -52.56 35.30 17.45
CA LEU A 404 -53.70 35.91 16.76
C LEU A 404 -53.83 37.42 17.03
N ARG A 405 -53.29 37.92 18.15
CA ARG A 405 -53.25 39.35 18.46
C ARG A 405 -52.41 40.16 17.47
N TYR A 406 -51.47 39.53 16.80
CA TYR A 406 -50.56 40.16 15.85
C TYR A 406 -50.97 39.92 14.40
N CYS A 407 -52.19 39.43 14.16
CA CYS A 407 -52.71 39.20 12.82
C CYS A 407 -54.13 39.77 12.67
N HIS A 408 -54.51 40.10 11.44
CA HIS A 408 -55.90 40.31 11.06
C HIS A 408 -56.49 39.00 10.55
N TYR A 409 -57.69 38.62 11.01
CA TYR A 409 -58.40 37.48 10.44
C TYR A 409 -59.38 37.97 9.38
N LEU A 410 -59.24 37.44 8.17
CA LEU A 410 -60.10 37.71 7.03
C LEU A 410 -60.73 36.40 6.55
N ASN A 411 -62.05 36.32 6.63
CA ASN A 411 -62.83 35.22 6.09
C ASN A 411 -63.83 35.74 5.08
N VAL A 412 -63.70 35.21 3.86
CA VAL A 412 -64.54 35.56 2.72
C VAL A 412 -65.14 34.30 2.07
N ASN A 413 -65.20 33.19 2.83
CA ASN A 413 -65.65 31.87 2.37
C ASN A 413 -67.08 31.87 1.83
N ARG A 414 -67.93 32.80 2.29
CA ARG A 414 -69.33 32.91 1.86
C ARG A 414 -69.48 33.57 0.49
N ILE A 415 -68.42 34.18 -0.05
CA ILE A 415 -68.42 34.80 -1.37
C ILE A 415 -67.97 33.76 -2.40
N LYS A 416 -68.94 33.04 -2.97
CA LYS A 416 -68.68 31.91 -3.88
C LYS A 416 -67.77 32.25 -5.05
N ALA A 417 -67.86 33.48 -5.59
CA ALA A 417 -67.02 33.95 -6.69
C ALA A 417 -65.52 33.86 -6.36
N LEU A 418 -65.13 34.06 -5.10
CA LEU A 418 -63.73 33.98 -4.68
C LEU A 418 -63.20 32.54 -4.59
N THR A 419 -64.06 31.52 -4.61
CA THR A 419 -63.63 30.10 -4.58
C THR A 419 -63.38 29.56 -6.00
N VAL A 420 -63.97 30.19 -7.02
CA VAL A 420 -63.84 29.74 -8.41
C VAL A 420 -62.52 30.24 -8.98
N ASN A 421 -61.80 29.38 -9.70
CA ASN A 421 -60.57 29.76 -10.38
C ASN A 421 -60.90 30.52 -11.67
N VAL A 422 -61.24 31.80 -11.53
CA VAL A 422 -61.50 32.72 -12.65
C VAL A 422 -60.21 33.48 -12.96
N ALA A 423 -59.83 33.56 -14.24
CA ALA A 423 -58.68 34.35 -14.64
C ALA A 423 -59.00 35.84 -14.46
N LEU A 424 -58.15 36.55 -13.71
CA LEU A 424 -58.23 38.01 -13.58
C LEU A 424 -57.70 38.64 -14.87
N THR A 425 -58.59 39.25 -15.66
CA THR A 425 -58.26 39.88 -16.96
C THR A 425 -58.41 41.39 -16.95
N GLU A 426 -58.72 41.99 -15.81
CA GLU A 426 -58.81 43.44 -15.65
C GLU A 426 -57.45 44.11 -15.82
N ASP A 427 -57.44 45.32 -16.38
CA ASP A 427 -56.20 46.04 -16.65
C ASP A 427 -55.41 46.31 -15.35
N PRO A 428 -54.10 46.05 -15.32
CA PRO A 428 -53.28 46.24 -14.13
C PRO A 428 -53.09 47.73 -13.80
N SER A 429 -53.08 48.06 -12.50
CA SER A 429 -52.80 49.41 -12.01
C SER A 429 -51.62 49.43 -11.05
N THR A 430 -50.86 50.54 -11.05
CA THR A 430 -49.75 50.76 -10.11
C THR A 430 -49.99 52.06 -9.38
N ILE A 431 -50.08 51.99 -8.06
CA ILE A 431 -50.43 53.14 -7.22
C ILE A 431 -49.21 53.58 -6.41
N VAL A 432 -49.01 54.89 -6.33
CA VAL A 432 -47.94 55.48 -5.51
C VAL A 432 -48.28 55.27 -4.04
N GLU A 433 -47.33 54.77 -3.25
CA GLU A 433 -47.48 54.58 -1.81
C GLU A 433 -46.62 55.56 -1.01
N VAL A 434 -47.11 55.93 0.17
CA VAL A 434 -46.45 56.78 1.16
C VAL A 434 -46.32 56.03 2.49
N ASP A 435 -45.37 56.44 3.33
CA ASP A 435 -45.25 55.92 4.69
C ASP A 435 -46.49 56.30 5.49
N PHE A 436 -46.99 55.34 6.26
CA PHE A 436 -48.25 55.41 7.00
C PHE A 436 -48.00 55.03 8.46
N ASP A 437 -48.43 55.89 9.37
CA ASP A 437 -48.48 55.57 10.81
C ASP A 437 -49.94 55.29 11.21
N PRO A 438 -50.30 54.01 11.45
CA PRO A 438 -51.65 53.65 11.81
C PRO A 438 -52.06 54.29 13.14
N GLN A 439 -53.27 54.84 13.20
CA GLN A 439 -53.81 55.36 14.46
C GLN A 439 -54.51 54.23 15.24
N TRP A 440 -53.87 53.73 16.30
CA TRP A 440 -54.41 52.60 17.11
C TRP A 440 -55.26 53.02 18.32
N ALA A 441 -55.56 54.30 18.48
CA ALA A 441 -56.28 54.80 19.64
C ALA A 441 -57.63 55.39 19.23
N SER A 442 -58.68 54.57 19.29
CA SER A 442 -60.06 55.05 19.25
C SER A 442 -60.54 55.36 20.67
N ALA A 443 -61.17 56.52 20.86
CA ALA A 443 -61.93 56.78 22.08
C ALA A 443 -63.08 55.77 22.17
N GLU A 444 -63.34 55.28 23.38
CA GLU A 444 -64.43 54.32 23.61
C GLU A 444 -65.76 54.92 23.14
N ASN A 445 -66.42 54.24 22.20
CA ASN A 445 -67.68 54.68 21.60
C ASN A 445 -68.75 53.59 21.75
N ARG A 446 -70.00 53.92 21.41
CA ARG A 446 -71.13 53.00 21.60
C ARG A 446 -70.98 51.70 20.82
N TYR A 447 -70.32 51.73 19.66
CA TYR A 447 -70.15 50.56 18.79
C TYR A 447 -68.99 49.68 19.24
N SER A 448 -67.89 50.25 19.73
CA SER A 448 -66.82 49.47 20.37
C SER A 448 -67.28 48.84 21.69
N LYS A 449 -68.13 49.52 22.48
CA LYS A 449 -68.81 48.90 23.65
C LYS A 449 -69.70 47.73 23.26
N LEU A 450 -70.51 47.92 22.21
CA LEU A 450 -71.39 46.88 21.68
C LEU A 450 -70.57 45.66 21.22
N LEU A 451 -69.49 45.86 20.47
CA LEU A 451 -68.59 44.77 20.06
C LEU A 451 -67.99 44.07 21.27
N ARG A 452 -67.54 44.83 22.28
CA ARG A 452 -66.96 44.27 23.50
C ARG A 452 -67.94 43.33 24.22
N GLU A 453 -69.20 43.74 24.35
CA GLU A 453 -70.25 42.92 24.94
C GLU A 453 -70.51 41.65 24.12
N VAL A 454 -70.63 41.78 22.79
CA VAL A 454 -70.80 40.63 21.88
C VAL A 454 -69.64 39.65 22.01
N LEU A 455 -68.40 40.13 21.94
CA LEU A 455 -67.21 39.26 22.01
C LEU A 455 -67.05 38.58 23.38
N ARG A 456 -67.49 39.21 24.48
CA ARG A 456 -67.50 38.60 25.82
C ARG A 456 -68.50 37.45 25.90
N GLU A 457 -69.70 37.64 25.36
CA GLU A 457 -70.72 36.58 25.30
C GLU A 457 -70.29 35.42 24.38
N LEU A 458 -69.53 35.71 23.33
CA LEU A 458 -68.92 34.72 22.42
C LEU A 458 -67.62 34.11 22.96
N GLU A 459 -67.27 34.36 24.23
CA GLU A 459 -66.10 33.80 24.93
C GLU A 459 -64.73 34.11 24.28
N PHE A 460 -64.61 35.27 23.60
CA PHE A 460 -63.31 35.70 23.10
C PHE A 460 -62.35 36.04 24.25
N PRO A 461 -61.04 35.77 24.10
CA PRO A 461 -60.02 36.20 25.06
C PRO A 461 -59.99 37.72 25.21
N GLN A 462 -59.83 38.20 26.45
CA GLN A 462 -59.82 39.63 26.77
C GLN A 462 -58.77 40.42 25.96
N SER A 463 -57.62 39.82 25.63
CA SER A 463 -56.59 40.44 24.79
C SER A 463 -57.07 40.70 23.36
N LEU A 464 -57.77 39.75 22.74
CA LEU A 464 -58.34 39.88 21.39
C LEU A 464 -59.54 40.84 21.38
N ILE A 465 -60.33 40.85 22.46
CA ILE A 465 -61.44 41.78 22.62
C ILE A 465 -60.97 43.23 22.50
N GLU A 466 -59.95 43.61 23.29
CA GLU A 466 -59.48 45.00 23.28
C GLU A 466 -58.82 45.39 21.95
N GLN A 467 -58.08 44.47 21.32
CA GLN A 467 -57.51 44.70 19.99
C GLN A 467 -58.60 44.98 18.94
N LYS A 468 -59.63 44.13 18.86
CA LYS A 468 -60.71 44.28 17.86
C LYS A 468 -61.53 45.54 18.13
N CYS A 469 -61.80 45.85 19.39
CA CYS A 469 -62.55 47.05 19.77
C CYS A 469 -61.81 48.36 19.45
N ALA A 470 -60.47 48.35 19.48
CA ALA A 470 -59.66 49.52 19.11
C ALA A 470 -59.82 49.91 17.62
N ALA A 471 -60.22 48.97 16.76
CA ALA A 471 -60.42 49.20 15.33
C ALA A 471 -61.83 49.70 14.95
N VAL A 472 -62.72 49.91 15.93
CA VAL A 472 -64.12 50.32 15.69
C VAL A 472 -64.30 51.80 16.01
N PHE A 473 -64.48 52.63 14.99
CA PHE A 473 -64.76 54.07 15.13
C PHE A 473 -66.23 54.40 14.91
N ASP A 474 -66.91 53.63 14.05
CA ASP A 474 -68.31 53.82 13.69
C ASP A 474 -69.06 52.49 13.51
N GLU A 475 -70.32 52.57 13.09
CA GLU A 475 -71.14 51.38 12.84
C GLU A 475 -70.65 50.55 11.66
N GLN A 476 -70.05 51.18 10.65
CA GLN A 476 -69.58 50.50 9.45
C GLN A 476 -68.37 49.63 9.79
N ASP A 477 -67.46 50.11 10.61
CA ASP A 477 -66.36 49.34 11.16
C ASP A 477 -66.82 48.13 11.95
N LEU A 478 -67.82 48.31 12.81
CA LEU A 478 -68.46 47.21 13.53
C LEU A 478 -69.03 46.18 12.54
N CYS A 479 -69.77 46.63 11.54
CA CYS A 479 -70.38 45.73 10.55
C CYS A 479 -69.33 44.97 9.74
N ARG A 480 -68.24 45.62 9.33
CA ARG A 480 -67.12 44.98 8.58
C ARG A 480 -66.46 43.89 9.43
N LEU A 481 -66.15 44.18 10.69
CA LEU A 481 -65.57 43.19 11.61
C LEU A 481 -66.53 42.03 11.87
N LEU A 482 -67.83 42.28 12.04
CA LEU A 482 -68.82 41.21 12.19
C LEU A 482 -68.88 40.33 10.92
N ALA A 483 -68.89 40.94 9.74
CA ALA A 483 -69.06 40.24 8.46
C ALA A 483 -67.90 39.31 8.10
N PHE A 484 -66.65 39.78 8.27
CA PHE A 484 -65.48 39.13 7.69
C PHE A 484 -64.47 38.60 8.72
N ASP A 485 -64.66 38.87 10.01
CA ASP A 485 -63.76 38.44 11.07
C ASP A 485 -64.53 37.69 12.16
N VAL A 486 -65.36 38.38 12.94
CA VAL A 486 -65.95 37.86 14.18
C VAL A 486 -66.96 36.75 13.95
N LEU A 487 -67.99 36.95 13.12
CA LEU A 487 -69.02 35.93 12.90
C LEU A 487 -68.50 34.71 12.12
N PRO A 488 -67.68 34.88 11.07
CA PRO A 488 -67.02 33.74 10.45
C PRO A 488 -66.09 33.00 11.41
N TYR A 489 -65.36 33.70 12.28
CA TYR A 489 -64.52 33.04 13.29
C TYR A 489 -65.36 32.17 14.23
N CYS A 490 -66.53 32.65 14.65
CA CYS A 490 -67.46 31.87 15.47
C CYS A 490 -67.91 30.58 14.77
N ILE A 491 -68.35 30.68 13.51
CA ILE A 491 -68.90 29.54 12.78
C ILE A 491 -67.80 28.58 12.29
N ASP A 492 -66.78 29.10 11.60
CA ASP A 492 -65.79 28.28 10.89
C ASP A 492 -64.62 27.86 11.78
N VAL A 493 -64.25 28.69 12.75
CA VAL A 493 -63.11 28.42 13.65
C VAL A 493 -63.57 27.81 14.96
N LEU A 494 -64.55 28.42 15.66
CA LEU A 494 -65.02 27.94 16.96
C LEU A 494 -66.12 26.87 16.85
N GLN A 495 -66.88 26.84 15.75
CA GLN A 495 -68.07 26.01 15.57
C GLN A 495 -69.18 26.30 16.59
N ILE A 496 -69.41 27.59 16.88
CA ILE A 496 -70.51 28.07 17.72
C ILE A 496 -71.50 28.87 16.87
N ALA A 497 -72.80 28.74 17.18
CA ALA A 497 -73.85 29.54 16.56
C ALA A 497 -73.92 30.93 17.23
N PRO A 498 -73.43 32.01 16.59
CA PRO A 498 -73.21 33.28 17.26
C PRO A 498 -74.52 33.97 17.70
N TYR A 499 -75.62 33.77 16.97
CA TYR A 499 -76.94 34.31 17.33
C TYR A 499 -77.57 33.64 18.55
N THR A 500 -77.18 32.39 18.83
CA THR A 500 -77.60 31.66 20.03
C THR A 500 -76.70 31.98 21.21
N ALA A 501 -75.40 32.14 20.95
CA ALA A 501 -74.39 32.36 21.98
C ALA A 501 -74.34 33.82 22.50
N SER A 502 -74.77 34.81 21.70
CA SER A 502 -74.77 36.22 22.11
C SER A 502 -76.15 36.86 22.02
N GLU A 503 -76.75 37.11 23.19
CA GLU A 503 -77.97 37.92 23.30
C GLU A 503 -77.76 39.32 22.73
N ARG A 504 -76.57 39.88 22.91
CA ARG A 504 -76.26 41.23 22.47
C ARG A 504 -76.20 41.32 20.96
N LEU A 505 -75.61 40.32 20.29
CA LEU A 505 -75.63 40.20 18.84
C LEU A 505 -77.07 40.05 18.34
N LEU A 506 -77.87 39.18 18.96
CA LEU A 506 -79.27 38.98 18.59
C LEU A 506 -80.10 40.28 18.72
N LYS A 507 -79.89 41.08 19.77
CA LYS A 507 -80.57 42.38 19.95
C LYS A 507 -80.15 43.41 18.90
N TYR A 508 -78.91 43.35 18.41
CA TYR A 508 -78.38 44.32 17.46
C TYR A 508 -78.64 43.95 15.99
N ALA A 509 -78.39 42.69 15.64
CA ALA A 509 -78.43 42.15 14.27
C ALA A 509 -79.48 41.04 14.06
N GLY A 510 -80.34 40.75 15.03
CA GLY A 510 -81.51 39.88 14.84
C GLY A 510 -82.70 40.60 14.17
N ASP A 511 -83.85 39.94 14.10
CA ASP A 511 -85.04 40.42 13.36
C ASP A 511 -85.46 41.85 13.74
N THR A 512 -85.53 42.12 15.05
CA THR A 512 -85.90 43.43 15.61
C THR A 512 -84.70 44.38 15.76
N GLY A 513 -83.52 43.95 15.34
CA GLY A 513 -82.26 44.67 15.45
C GLY A 513 -82.20 45.89 14.53
N ARG A 514 -81.34 46.85 14.92
CA ARG A 514 -81.10 48.12 14.21
C ARG A 514 -79.91 48.08 13.26
N CYS A 515 -79.15 46.99 13.21
CA CYS A 515 -78.01 46.86 12.31
C CYS A 515 -78.43 46.98 10.84
N SER A 516 -77.74 47.86 10.12
CA SER A 516 -77.96 48.09 8.68
C SER A 516 -77.70 46.85 7.80
N HIS A 517 -76.88 45.91 8.26
CA HIS A 517 -76.48 44.70 7.53
C HIS A 517 -77.05 43.40 8.12
N LYS A 518 -78.10 43.49 8.94
CA LYS A 518 -78.68 42.32 9.63
C LYS A 518 -79.13 41.20 8.71
N GLU A 519 -79.73 41.51 7.56
CA GLU A 519 -80.20 40.48 6.62
C GLU A 519 -79.02 39.69 6.04
N LEU A 520 -77.93 40.37 5.66
CA LEU A 520 -76.70 39.75 5.21
C LEU A 520 -76.09 38.85 6.30
N PHE A 521 -76.01 39.33 7.53
CA PHE A 521 -75.44 38.56 8.64
C PHE A 521 -76.29 37.34 8.98
N LYS A 522 -77.62 37.44 8.85
CA LYS A 522 -78.51 36.31 9.06
C LYS A 522 -78.37 35.27 7.94
N GLU A 523 -78.33 35.72 6.69
CA GLU A 523 -78.12 34.84 5.54
C GLU A 523 -76.83 34.03 5.68
N TRP A 524 -75.76 34.65 6.18
CA TRP A 524 -74.46 34.00 6.29
C TRP A 524 -74.23 33.22 7.59
N PHE A 525 -74.88 33.59 8.70
CA PHE A 525 -74.47 33.12 10.04
C PHE A 525 -75.60 32.79 11.01
N ALA A 526 -76.88 32.92 10.65
CA ALA A 526 -78.01 32.59 11.55
C ALA A 526 -78.53 31.15 11.38
N ILE A 527 -77.77 30.27 10.72
CA ILE A 527 -78.10 28.85 10.50
C ILE A 527 -77.95 28.04 11.78
#